data_AF-A0A3D0XA85-F1
#
_entry.id   AF-A0A3D0XA85-F1
#
_cell.length_a   1.000
_cell.length_b   1.000
_cell.length_c   1.000
_cell.angle_alpha   90.00
_cell.angle_beta   90.00
_cell.angle_gamma   90.00
#
_symmetry.space_group_name_H-M   'P 1'
#
loop_
_entity.id
_entity.type
_entity.pdbx_description
1 polymer ?
#
loop_
_entity_poly.entity_id
_entity_poly.type
_entity_poly.pdbx_seq_one_letter_code
_entity_poly.pdbx_strand_id
1 'polypeptide(L)' 'MEIYDKQKQKYYEVWLTKREQSEVDRNALSKQLLTQKKDKKYKVVFFMSGDDDLYRCTESLLLMNLGCA' A
#
# COMPACT_ATOMS: atom_id res chain seq x y z
N MET A 1 3.56 4.14 7.66
CA MET A 1 3.83 2.83 7.04
C MET A 1 3.42 1.81 8.04
N GLU A 2 2.53 0.91 7.64
CA GLU A 2 2.03 -0.17 8.49
C GLU A 2 2.39 -1.50 7.84
N ILE A 3 2.86 -2.46 8.64
CA ILE A 3 3.30 -3.77 8.14
C ILE A 3 2.62 -4.85 8.96
N TYR A 4 1.90 -5.74 8.29
CA TYR A 4 1.24 -6.89 8.91
C TYR A 4 1.78 -8.20 8.34
N ASP A 5 1.99 -9.17 9.22
CA ASP A 5 2.48 -10.49 8.84
C ASP A 5 1.31 -11.48 8.68
N LYS A 6 0.85 -11.71 7.45
CA LYS A 6 -0.26 -12.63 7.13
C LYS A 6 0.26 -14.06 6.99
N GLN A 7 0.76 -14.62 8.09
CA GLN A 7 1.45 -15.92 8.12
C GLN A 7 0.65 -17.06 7.48
N LYS A 8 -0.65 -17.15 7.76
CA LYS A 8 -1.54 -18.17 7.20
C LYS A 8 -1.63 -18.09 5.68
N GLN A 9 -1.56 -16.89 5.11
CA GLN A 9 -1.62 -16.62 3.68
C GLN A 9 -0.23 -16.48 3.03
N LYS A 10 0.84 -16.54 3.84
CA LYS A 10 2.25 -16.48 3.43
C LYS A 10 2.65 -15.18 2.73
N TYR A 11 2.20 -14.04 3.25
CA TYR A 11 2.70 -12.75 2.77
C TYR A 11 2.75 -11.67 3.85
N TYR A 12 3.59 -10.67 3.62
CA TYR A 12 3.57 -9.39 4.34
C TYR A 12 2.68 -8.41 3.61
N GLU A 13 1.80 -7.75 4.36
CA GLU A 13 0.95 -6.67 3.91
C GLU A 13 1.59 -5.35 4.34
N VAL A 14 1.99 -4.52 3.38
CA VAL A 14 2.69 -3.26 3.63
C VAL A 14 1.85 -2.11 3.10
N TRP A 15 1.40 -1.22 3.99
CA TRP A 15 0.64 -0.02 3.64
C TRP A 15 1.54 1.21 3.62
N LEU A 16 1.52 1.92 2.51
CA LEU A 16 2.30 3.14 2.29
C LEU A 16 1.37 4.32 2.02
N THR A 17 1.54 5.38 2.81
CA THR A 17 0.96 6.69 2.47
C THR A 17 1.68 7.31 1.28
N LYS A 18 1.07 8.33 0.65
CA LYS A 18 1.63 9.03 -0.52
C LYS A 18 3.05 9.54 -0.26
N ARG A 19 3.28 10.12 0.92
CA ARG A 19 4.61 10.59 1.34
C ARG A 19 5.61 9.43 1.35
N GLU A 20 5.23 8.33 1.99
CA GLU A 20 6.10 7.17 2.20
C GLU A 20 6.43 6.42 0.91
N GLN A 21 5.57 6.49 -0.10
CA GLN A 21 5.86 5.90 -1.42
C GLN A 21 7.14 6.48 -2.05
N SER A 22 7.46 7.74 -1.77
CA SER A 22 8.71 8.39 -2.24
C SER A 22 9.92 8.14 -1.34
N GLU A 23 9.71 7.75 -0.08
CA GLU A 23 10.75 7.59 0.93
C GLU A 23 11.21 6.12 1.06
N VAL A 24 10.34 5.17 0.73
CA VAL A 24 10.57 3.74 0.95
C VAL A 24 11.15 3.06 -0.31
N ASP A 25 12.37 2.54 -0.20
CA ASP A 25 12.88 1.55 -1.16
C ASP A 25 12.20 0.20 -0.94
N ARG A 26 11.19 -0.07 -1.77
CA ARG A 26 10.40 -1.30 -1.76
C ARG A 26 11.25 -2.56 -1.98
N ASN A 27 12.33 -2.48 -2.76
CA ASN A 27 13.18 -3.64 -3.03
C ASN A 27 14.03 -3.99 -1.80
N ALA A 28 14.65 -2.98 -1.18
CA ALA A 28 15.41 -3.15 0.05
C ALA A 28 14.51 -3.68 1.18
N LEU A 29 13.34 -3.06 1.38
CA LEU A 29 12.37 -3.48 2.38
C LEU A 29 11.88 -4.92 2.15
N SER A 30 11.59 -5.29 0.89
CA SER A 30 11.16 -6.65 0.57
C SER A 30 12.22 -7.69 0.90
N LYS A 31 13.49 -7.42 0.57
CA LYS A 31 14.61 -8.31 0.93
C LYS A 31 14.74 -8.47 2.44
N GLN A 32 14.63 -7.36 3.19
CA GLN A 32 14.71 -7.39 4.66
C GLN A 32 13.58 -8.22 5.28
N LEU A 33 12.34 -8.05 4.80
CA LEU A 33 11.19 -8.78 5.31
C LEU A 33 11.27 -10.28 4.97
N LEU A 34 11.64 -10.62 3.74
CA LEU A 34 11.72 -12.01 3.29
C LEU A 34 12.87 -12.78 3.95
N THR A 35 13.96 -12.11 4.33
CA THR A 35 15.08 -12.74 5.05
C THR A 35 14.65 -13.32 6.40
N GLN A 36 13.60 -12.78 7.01
CA GLN A 36 13.06 -13.26 8.30
C GLN A 36 12.23 -14.55 8.16
N LYS A 37 11.97 -15.01 6.92
CA LYS A 37 11.11 -16.16 6.64
C LYS A 37 11.92 -17.33 6.08
N LYS A 38 11.68 -18.52 6.62
CA LYS A 38 12.28 -19.77 6.14
C LYS A 38 11.61 -20.31 4.88
N ASP A 39 10.36 -19.90 4.62
CA ASP A 39 9.57 -20.38 3.48
C ASP A 39 9.88 -19.55 2.22
N LYS A 40 10.38 -20.23 1.18
CA LYS A 40 10.73 -19.62 -0.12
C LYS A 40 9.51 -19.09 -0.90
N LYS A 41 8.29 -19.44 -0.51
CA LYS A 41 7.04 -18.97 -1.15
C LYS A 41 6.45 -17.73 -0.47
N TYR A 42 7.09 -17.19 0.56
CA TYR A 42 6.62 -15.98 1.24
C TYR A 42 6.71 -14.76 0.32
N LYS A 43 5.69 -13.90 0.33
CA LYS A 43 5.62 -12.71 -0.53
C LYS A 43 5.52 -11.42 0.27
N VAL A 44 5.74 -10.29 -0.40
CA VAL A 44 5.47 -8.95 0.14
C VAL A 44 4.49 -8.28 -0.83
N VAL A 45 3.40 -7.75 -0.30
CA VAL A 45 2.34 -7.07 -1.05
C VAL A 45 2.25 -5.64 -0.55
N PHE A 46 2.34 -4.69 -1.48
CA PHE A 46 2.28 -3.27 -1.17
C PHE A 46 0.90 -2.71 -1.52
N PHE A 47 0.27 -2.06 -0.54
CA PHE A 47 -0.94 -1.28 -0.69
C PHE A 47 -0.56 0.20 -0.61
N MET A 48 -0.82 0.92 -1.70
CA MET A 48 -0.41 2.31 -1.86
C MET A 48 -1.64 3.18 -1.73
N SER A 49 -1.58 4.22 -0.90
CA SER A 49 -2.63 5.23 -0.89
C SER A 49 -2.70 5.92 -2.26
N GLY A 50 -3.89 6.39 -2.62
CA GLY A 50 -4.11 7.13 -3.86
C GLY A 50 -3.26 8.40 -3.97
N ASP A 51 -3.18 8.92 -5.20
CA ASP A 51 -2.33 10.05 -5.55
C ASP A 51 -2.94 11.42 -5.21
N ASP A 52 -4.25 11.51 -5.04
CA ASP A 52 -4.93 12.79 -4.85
C ASP A 52 -5.50 12.94 -3.44
N ASP A 53 -5.77 14.18 -3.07
CA ASP A 53 -6.36 14.51 -1.77
C ASP A 53 -7.76 13.90 -1.63
N LEU A 54 -8.07 13.36 -0.45
CA LEU A 54 -9.33 12.66 -0.20
C LEU A 54 -10.53 13.58 -0.38
N TYR A 55 -10.42 14.85 0.03
CA TYR A 55 -11.50 15.82 -0.14
C TYR A 55 -11.76 16.06 -1.62
N ARG A 56 -10.71 16.28 -2.43
CA ARG A 56 -10.85 16.47 -3.88
C ARG A 56 -11.44 15.25 -4.59
N CYS A 57 -10.98 14.06 -4.24
CA CYS A 57 -11.53 12.80 -4.77
C CYS A 57 -13.03 12.69 -4.47
N THR A 58 -13.42 13.01 -3.25
CA THR A 58 -14.82 12.91 -2.78
C THR A 58 -15.69 13.99 -3.42
N GLU A 59 -15.22 15.23 -3.47
CA GLU A 59 -15.92 16.35 -4.12
C GLU A 59 -16.16 16.05 -5.60
N SER A 60 -15.13 15.63 -6.32
CA SER A 60 -15.25 15.29 -7.75
C SER A 60 -16.25 14.14 -7.97
N LEU A 61 -16.20 13.11 -7.13
CA LEU A 61 -17.16 12.01 -7.19
C LEU A 61 -18.60 12.49 -6.96
N LEU A 62 -18.83 13.38 -6.00
CA LEU A 62 -20.16 13.93 -5.73
C LEU A 62 -20.66 14.80 -6.87
N LEU A 63 -19.83 15.71 -7.39
CA LEU A 63 -20.18 16.59 -8.50
C LEU A 63 -20.55 15.79 -9.77
N MET A 64 -19.77 14.76 -10.07
CA MET A 64 -20.03 13.85 -11.20
C MET A 64 -21.38 13.13 -11.05
N ASN A 65 -21.70 12.63 -9.85
CA ASN A 65 -22.96 11.92 -9.61
C ASN A 65 -24.18 12.84 -9.58
N LEU A 66 -24.01 14.11 -9.20
CA LEU A 66 -25.08 15.10 -9.19
C LEU A 66 -25.36 15.70 -10.58
N GLY A 67 -24.53 15.40 -11.59
CA GLY A 67 -24.67 15.96 -12.93
C GLY A 67 -24.29 17.44 -13.01
N CYS A 68 -23.49 17.93 -12.05
CA CYS A 68 -23.02 19.32 -11.97
C CYS A 68 -21.64 19.52 -12.63
N ALA A 69 -21.17 18.55 -13.42
CA ALA A 69 -19.83 18.52 -14.04
C ALA A 69 -19.78 19.26 -15.38
#